data_AF-A0A958G5L1-F1
#
_entry.id   AF-A0A958G5L1-F1
#
_cell.length_a   1.000
_cell.length_b   1.000
_cell.length_c   1.000
_cell.angle_alpha   90.00
_cell.angle_beta   90.00
_cell.angle_gamma   90.00
#
_symmetry.space_group_name_H-M   'P 1'
#
loop_
_entity.id
_entity.type
_entity.pdbx_description
1 polymer ?
#
loop_
_entity_poly.entity_id
_entity_poly.type
_entity_poly.pdbx_seq_one_letter_code
_entity_poly.pdbx_strand_id
1 'polypeptide(L)'
;MLFFAALVLSAALNAQTPSGSEILANIDQNIRAANRVSTSRMIIHGRRASRTITARSWVQGMKKSFTEYLAPPRDQGTKMLKLEDELWTYSP
;
A
#
# COMPACT_ATOMS: atom_id res chain seq x y z
N MET A 1 -31.20 -28.44 -27.68
CA MET A 1 -31.79 -27.30 -26.95
C MET A 1 -31.51 -27.37 -25.44
N LEU A 2 -31.82 -28.47 -24.74
CA LEU A 2 -31.52 -28.67 -23.30
C LEU A 2 -30.02 -28.56 -22.94
N PHE A 3 -29.13 -29.11 -23.76
CA PHE A 3 -27.68 -29.05 -23.52
C PHE A 3 -27.12 -27.62 -23.59
N PHE A 4 -27.67 -26.80 -24.49
CA PHE A 4 -27.28 -25.40 -24.65
C PHE A 4 -27.81 -24.55 -23.49
N ALA A 5 -29.04 -24.81 -23.02
CA ALA A 5 -29.61 -24.17 -21.84
C ALA A 5 -28.82 -24.51 -20.56
N ALA A 6 -28.35 -25.76 -20.41
CA ALA A 6 -27.51 -26.18 -19.30
C ALA A 6 -26.15 -25.45 -19.32
N LEU A 7 -25.53 -25.29 -20.49
CA LEU A 7 -24.26 -24.57 -20.64
C LEU A 7 -24.39 -23.08 -20.25
N VAL A 8 -25.49 -22.43 -20.66
CA VAL A 8 -25.79 -21.03 -20.31
C VAL A 8 -26.04 -20.88 -18.81
N LEU A 9 -26.74 -21.83 -18.17
CA LEU A 9 -27.01 -21.80 -16.74
C LEU A 9 -25.74 -21.99 -15.90
N SER A 10 -24.82 -22.88 -16.32
CA SER A 10 -23.52 -23.06 -15.69
C SER A 10 -22.64 -21.82 -15.79
N ALA A 11 -22.68 -21.09 -16.91
CA ALA A 11 -21.96 -19.83 -17.06
C ALA A 11 -22.49 -18.73 -16.12
N ALA A 12 -23.81 -18.65 -15.94
CA ALA A 12 -24.44 -17.70 -15.03
C ALA A 12 -24.10 -17.96 -13.55
N LEU A 13 -23.96 -19.23 -13.14
CA LEU A 13 -23.55 -19.62 -11.78
C LEU A 13 -22.09 -19.24 -11.44
N ASN A 14 -21.22 -19.16 -12.46
CA ASN A 14 -19.81 -18.77 -12.30
C ASN A 14 -19.59 -17.25 -12.38
N ALA A 15 -20.64 -16.46 -12.62
CA ALA A 15 -20.57 -15.00 -12.72
C ALA A 15 -20.77 -14.30 -11.35
N GLN A 16 -20.36 -14.94 -10.24
CA GLN A 16 -20.44 -14.31 -8.93
C GLN A 16 -19.31 -13.28 -8.80
N THR A 17 -19.68 -12.04 -8.50
CA THR A 17 -18.71 -11.01 -8.11
C THR A 17 -18.03 -11.42 -6.81
N PRO A 18 -16.70 -11.27 -6.69
CA PRO A 18 -16.00 -11.59 -5.46
C PRO A 18 -16.57 -10.78 -4.30
N SER A 19 -16.68 -11.42 -3.15
CA SER A 19 -17.04 -10.77 -1.90
C SER A 19 -16.00 -9.71 -1.52
N GLY A 20 -16.40 -8.73 -0.70
CA GLY A 20 -15.47 -7.73 -0.18
C GLY A 20 -14.26 -8.35 0.54
N SER A 21 -14.45 -9.46 1.25
CA SER A 21 -13.37 -10.20 1.92
C SER A 21 -12.40 -10.86 0.94
N GLU A 22 -12.89 -11.41 -0.17
CA GLU A 22 -12.02 -12.00 -1.21
C GLU A 22 -11.21 -10.93 -1.92
N ILE A 23 -11.81 -9.75 -2.17
CA ILE A 23 -11.08 -8.61 -2.73
C ILE A 23 -9.95 -8.20 -1.79
N LEU A 24 -10.21 -8.04 -0.49
CA LEU A 24 -9.18 -7.70 0.49
C LEU A 24 -8.09 -8.77 0.58
N ALA A 25 -8.46 -10.06 0.57
CA ALA A 25 -7.49 -11.15 0.60
C ALA A 25 -6.56 -11.14 -0.63
N ASN A 26 -7.10 -10.87 -1.81
CA ASN A 26 -6.31 -10.76 -3.05
C ASN A 26 -5.39 -9.53 -3.04
N ILE A 27 -5.85 -8.40 -2.48
CA ILE A 27 -5.03 -7.21 -2.27
C ILE A 27 -3.87 -7.52 -1.33
N ASP A 28 -4.14 -8.16 -0.19
CA ASP A 28 -3.11 -8.54 0.77
C ASP A 28 -2.07 -9.49 0.17
N GLN A 29 -2.50 -10.43 -0.66
CA GLN A 29 -1.58 -11.31 -1.40
C GLN A 29 -0.69 -10.53 -2.37
N ASN A 30 -1.26 -9.57 -3.10
CA ASN A 30 -0.53 -8.75 -4.06
C ASN A 30 0.46 -7.76 -3.38
N ILE A 31 0.16 -7.31 -2.17
CA ILE A 31 0.98 -6.36 -1.41
C ILE A 31 2.28 -7.00 -0.85
N ARG A 32 2.37 -8.34 -0.79
CA ARG A 32 3.50 -9.09 -0.20
C ARG A 32 4.79 -9.02 -1.04
N ALA A 33 5.40 -7.85 -1.13
CA ALA A 33 6.83 -7.77 -1.36
C ALA A 33 7.55 -8.09 -0.05
N ALA A 34 8.30 -9.20 0.00
CA ALA A 34 9.02 -9.62 1.20
C ALA A 34 9.96 -8.51 1.71
N ASN A 35 10.69 -7.87 0.80
CA ASN A 35 11.51 -6.69 1.03
C ASN A 35 11.35 -5.72 -0.15
N ARG A 36 11.20 -4.43 0.13
CA ARG A 36 11.15 -3.39 -0.90
C ARG A 36 11.87 -2.12 -0.47
N VAL A 37 12.46 -1.43 -1.44
CA VAL A 37 12.98 -0.08 -1.28
C VAL A 37 12.21 0.81 -2.25
N SER A 38 11.68 1.93 -1.78
CA SER A 38 10.95 2.88 -2.62
C SER A 38 11.34 4.32 -2.29
N THR A 39 11.25 5.17 -3.30
CA THR A 39 11.30 6.63 -3.12
C THR A 39 9.92 7.17 -3.47
N SER A 40 9.31 7.88 -2.52
CA SER A 40 7.97 8.41 -2.66
C SER A 40 8.00 9.94 -2.73
N ARG A 41 6.99 10.50 -3.40
CA ARG A 41 6.71 11.94 -3.41
C ARG A 41 5.29 12.14 -2.90
N MET A 42 5.15 12.81 -1.77
CA MET A 42 3.87 13.16 -1.16
C MET A 42 3.62 14.65 -1.36
N ILE A 43 2.57 14.99 -2.10
CA ILE A 43 2.15 16.37 -2.31
C ILE A 43 0.98 16.64 -1.37
N ILE A 44 1.16 17.56 -0.42
CA ILE A 44 0.17 17.93 0.57
C ILE A 44 -0.41 19.28 0.14
N HIS A 45 -1.68 19.28 -0.25
CA HIS A 45 -2.42 20.49 -0.60
C HIS A 45 -3.10 21.08 0.64
N GLY A 46 -2.52 22.15 1.18
CA GLY A 46 -3.14 22.95 2.23
C GLY A 46 -4.01 24.08 1.66
N ARG A 47 -4.77 24.77 2.53
CA ARG A 47 -5.67 25.87 2.12
C ARG A 47 -4.96 27.05 1.45
N ARG A 48 -3.72 27.36 1.86
CA ARG A 48 -2.95 28.54 1.39
C ARG A 48 -1.70 28.17 0.58
N ALA A 49 -1.22 26.94 0.71
CA ALA A 49 0.01 26.50 0.07
C ALA A 49 0.01 24.97 -0.08
N SER A 50 0.74 24.49 -1.08
CA SER A 50 1.07 23.07 -1.22
C SER A 50 2.52 22.86 -0.80
N ARG A 51 2.81 21.70 -0.19
CA ARG A 51 4.20 21.28 0.09
C ARG A 51 4.44 19.88 -0.47
N THR A 52 5.66 19.64 -0.91
CA THR A 52 6.07 18.32 -1.40
C THR A 52 7.10 17.73 -0.46
N ILE A 53 6.81 16.55 0.07
CA ILE A 53 7.74 15.74 0.86
C ILE A 53 8.25 14.61 -0.03
N THR A 54 9.55 14.38 -0.03
CA THR A 54 10.14 13.19 -0.66
C THR A 54 10.78 12.34 0.39
N ALA A 55 10.54 11.03 0.35
CA ALA A 55 11.05 10.09 1.34
C ALA A 55 11.59 8.83 0.67
N ARG A 56 12.58 8.20 1.29
CA ARG A 56 13.03 6.85 0.94
C ARG A 56 12.63 5.89 2.04
N SER A 57 12.00 4.79 1.66
CA SER A 57 11.50 3.78 2.58
C SER A 57 12.07 2.41 2.25
N TRP A 58 12.45 1.68 3.29
CA TRP A 58 12.81 0.27 3.27
C TRP A 58 11.76 -0.46 4.08
N VAL A 59 11.09 -1.43 3.48
CA VAL A 59 10.00 -2.18 4.11
C VAL A 59 10.31 -3.66 4.03
N GLN A 60 10.19 -4.36 5.15
CA GLN A 60 10.29 -5.80 5.26
C GLN A 60 8.94 -6.36 5.77
N GLY A 61 8.19 -6.99 4.86
CA GLY A 61 6.84 -7.47 5.09
C GLY A 61 5.91 -6.37 5.62
N MET A 62 5.13 -6.69 6.67
CA MET A 62 4.19 -5.75 7.31
C MET A 62 4.67 -5.22 8.66
N LYS A 63 5.73 -5.82 9.20
CA LYS A 63 6.18 -5.62 10.58
C LYS A 63 7.28 -4.58 10.70
N LYS A 64 8.18 -4.48 9.72
CA LYS A 64 9.36 -3.63 9.82
C LYS A 64 9.41 -2.62 8.68
N SER A 65 9.64 -1.36 9.02
CA SER A 65 9.94 -0.36 8.03
C SER A 65 10.87 0.70 8.58
N PHE A 66 11.73 1.22 7.72
CA PHE A 66 12.56 2.38 7.98
C PHE A 66 12.29 3.41 6.89
N THR A 67 12.09 4.66 7.27
CA THR A 67 11.83 5.75 6.31
C THR A 67 12.67 6.97 6.68
N GLU A 68 13.27 7.58 5.67
CA GLU A 68 14.02 8.83 5.79
C GLU A 68 13.43 9.89 4.88
N TYR A 69 13.22 11.08 5.42
CA TYR A 69 12.79 12.25 4.66
C TYR A 69 14.00 12.89 3.98
N LEU A 70 13.90 13.08 2.66
CA LEU A 70 14.95 13.61 1.80
C LEU A 70 14.74 15.10 1.49
N ALA A 71 13.49 15.56 1.45
CA ALA A 71 13.12 16.95 1.21
C ALA A 71 11.70 17.19 1.78
N PRO A 72 11.34 18.44 2.10
CA PRO A 72 12.13 19.68 1.96
C PRO A 72 13.26 19.79 3.01
N PRO A 73 14.21 20.73 2.88
CA PRO A 73 15.33 20.90 3.83
C PRO A 73 14.91 20.99 5.30
N ARG A 74 13.72 21.57 5.56
CA ARG A 74 13.15 21.66 6.91
C ARG A 74 12.90 20.30 7.57
N ASP A 75 12.49 19.31 6.77
CA ASP A 75 12.12 17.98 7.25
C ASP A 75 13.21 16.94 6.92
N GLN A 76 14.23 17.33 6.14
CA GLN A 76 15.31 16.48 5.67
C GLN A 76 16.09 15.88 6.84
N GLY A 77 16.37 14.59 6.76
CA GLY A 77 17.09 13.86 7.80
C GLY A 77 16.20 13.30 8.91
N THR A 78 14.92 13.69 8.99
CA THR A 78 13.93 13.04 9.86
C THR A 78 13.82 11.57 9.49
N LYS A 79 13.82 10.68 10.50
CA LYS A 79 13.79 9.22 10.31
C LYS A 79 12.68 8.60 11.13
N MET A 80 12.06 7.57 10.59
CA MET A 80 11.04 6.78 11.27
C MET A 80 11.41 5.30 11.18
N LEU A 81 11.35 4.60 12.31
CA LEU A 81 11.60 3.15 12.41
C LEU A 81 10.38 2.49 13.02
N LYS A 82 9.73 1.62 12.25
CA LYS A 82 8.67 0.72 12.72
C LYS A 82 9.26 -0.66 13.00
N LEU A 83 9.02 -1.17 14.20
CA LEU A 83 9.32 -2.54 14.62
C LEU A 83 8.07 -3.14 15.26
N GLU A 84 7.39 -4.01 14.52
CA GLU A 84 6.11 -4.59 14.93
C GLU A 84 5.09 -3.50 15.31
N ASP A 85 4.82 -3.33 16.60
CA ASP A 85 3.86 -2.36 17.15
C ASP A 85 4.53 -1.07 17.63
N GLU A 86 5.86 -1.01 17.58
CA GLU A 86 6.64 0.17 17.99
C GLU A 86 6.94 1.08 16.81
N LEU A 87 6.81 2.39 17.02
CA LEU A 87 7.16 3.42 16.05
C LEU A 87 8.06 4.48 16.69
N TRP A 88 9.31 4.51 16.25
CA TRP A 88 10.34 5.42 16.71
C TRP A 88 10.53 6.55 15.71
N THR A 89 10.68 7.78 16.19
CA THR A 89 10.94 8.96 15.35
C THR A 89 12.21 9.67 15.82
N TYR A 90 13.06 10.03 14.87
CA TYR A 90 14.24 10.86 15.10
C TYR A 90 14.11 12.14 14.29
N SER A 91 14.34 13.27 14.95
CA SER A 91 14.41 14.60 14.34
C SER A 91 15.78 15.20 14.64
N PRO A 92 16.60 15.50 13.63
CA PRO A 92 17.91 16.12 13.80
C PRO A 92 17.84 17.57 14.27
#